data_AF-A0A920VZK2-F1
#
_entry.id   AF-A0A920VZK2-F1
#
_cell.length_a   1.000
_cell.length_b   1.000
_cell.length_c   1.000
_cell.angle_alpha   90.00
_cell.angle_beta   90.00
_cell.angle_gamma   90.00
#
_symmetry.space_group_name_H-M   'P 1'
#
loop_
_entity.id
_entity.type
_entity.pdbx_description
1 polymer ?
#
loop_
_entity_poly.entity_id
_entity_poly.type
_entity_poly.pdbx_seq_one_letter_code
_entity_poly.pdbx_strand_id
1 'polypeptide(L)'
;MKCFVNLGVPILGIVENMSTHICSICGHEEAIFGSGGGDRLAAEYGVEVIGRLPLDLDIREKTDAGNPVVASTPDEPPAQAYFQLAKNVERKIEEFGESAQSGPTITVSED
;
A
#
# COMPACT_ATOMS: atom_id res chain seq x y z
N MET A 1 2.86 -1.19 -14.81
CA MET A 1 1.43 -1.56 -14.64
C MET A 1 0.76 -2.11 -15.90
N LYS A 2 1.17 -1.71 -17.12
CA LYS A 2 0.59 -2.18 -18.39
C LYS A 2 0.42 -3.71 -18.52
N CYS A 3 1.37 -4.51 -18.04
CA CYS A 3 1.23 -5.98 -18.06
C CYS A 3 0.04 -6.49 -17.21
N PHE A 4 -0.19 -5.93 -16.02
CA PHE A 4 -1.30 -6.32 -15.15
C PHE A 4 -2.64 -5.94 -15.77
N VAL A 5 -2.72 -4.71 -16.31
CA VAL A 5 -3.92 -4.23 -17.04
C VAL A 5 -4.23 -5.15 -18.24
N ASN A 6 -3.22 -5.49 -19.05
CA ASN A 6 -3.40 -6.34 -20.21
C ASN A 6 -3.82 -7.78 -19.86
N LEU A 7 -3.41 -8.26 -18.67
CA LEU A 7 -3.75 -9.59 -18.17
C LEU A 7 -5.04 -9.61 -17.33
N GLY A 8 -5.72 -8.47 -17.20
CA GLY A 8 -6.95 -8.35 -16.39
C GLY A 8 -6.71 -8.56 -14.89
N VAL A 9 -5.48 -8.38 -14.42
CA VAL A 9 -5.16 -8.51 -12.99
C VAL A 9 -5.54 -7.20 -12.29
N PRO A 10 -6.44 -7.24 -11.28
CA PRO A 10 -6.86 -6.04 -10.57
C PRO A 10 -5.69 -5.43 -9.79
N ILE A 11 -5.62 -4.11 -9.83
CA ILE A 11 -4.58 -3.33 -9.15
C ILE A 11 -5.23 -2.64 -7.97
N LEU A 12 -4.90 -3.10 -6.75
CA LEU A 12 -5.47 -2.54 -5.52
C LEU A 12 -4.93 -1.14 -5.20
N GLY A 13 -3.71 -0.85 -5.62
CA GLY A 13 -3.07 0.44 -5.39
C GLY A 13 -1.55 0.37 -5.53
N ILE A 14 -0.89 1.48 -5.19
CA ILE A 14 0.55 1.66 -5.25
C ILE A 14 1.10 1.79 -3.84
N VAL A 15 2.25 1.15 -3.60
CA VAL A 15 3.04 1.35 -2.37
C VAL A 15 4.32 2.07 -2.75
N GLU A 16 4.59 3.22 -2.12
CA GLU A 16 5.90 3.87 -2.22
C GLU A 16 6.80 3.33 -1.11
N ASN A 17 7.75 2.47 -1.49
CA ASN A 17 8.78 2.01 -0.58
C ASN A 17 9.91 3.05 -0.47
N MET A 18 10.56 3.14 0.70
CA MET A 18 11.67 4.08 0.97
C MET A 18 11.29 5.54 0.69
N SER A 19 10.06 5.91 1.04
CA SER A 19 9.43 7.20 0.72
C SER A 19 9.98 8.38 1.53
N THR A 20 10.34 8.14 2.79
CA THR A 20 10.89 9.15 3.70
C THR A 20 12.01 8.54 4.53
N HIS A 21 12.94 9.38 4.99
CA HIS A 21 14.00 9.00 5.92
C HIS A 21 13.90 9.91 7.15
N ILE A 22 13.89 9.30 8.33
CA ILE A 22 13.93 10.04 9.61
C ILE A 22 15.36 10.07 10.08
N CYS A 23 15.95 11.27 10.15
CA CYS A 23 17.31 11.45 10.61
C CYS A 23 17.46 10.97 12.07
N SER A 24 18.31 9.98 12.31
CA SER A 24 18.57 9.42 13.65
C SER A 24 19.21 10.41 14.64
N ILE A 25 19.72 11.55 14.16
CA ILE A 25 20.38 12.58 14.98
C ILE A 25 19.40 13.67 15.40
N CYS A 26 18.53 14.15 14.50
CA CYS A 26 17.67 15.31 14.76
C CYS A 26 16.16 15.02 14.64
N GLY A 27 15.77 13.83 14.19
CA GLY A 27 14.37 13.45 14.00
C GLY A 27 13.68 14.12 12.80
N HIS A 28 14.42 14.85 11.95
CA HIS A 28 13.86 15.42 10.73
C HIS A 28 13.47 14.33 9.75
N GLU A 29 12.23 14.38 9.28
CA GLU A 29 11.73 13.52 8.21
C GLU A 29 11.88 14.23 6.85
N GLU A 30 12.55 13.57 5.91
CA GLU A 30 12.78 14.11 4.57
C GLU A 30 12.65 13.04 3.48
N ALA A 31 12.20 13.46 2.29
CA ALA A 31 12.08 12.61 1.11
C ALA A 31 13.39 12.68 0.29
N ILE A 32 14.42 11.94 0.71
CA ILE A 32 15.78 12.01 0.13
C ILE A 32 15.86 11.58 -1.36
N PHE A 33 14.89 10.81 -1.84
CA PHE A 33 14.80 10.35 -3.23
C PHE A 33 13.77 11.14 -4.07
N GLY A 34 13.26 12.25 -3.52
CA GLY A 34 12.17 13.03 -4.12
C GLY A 34 10.79 12.51 -3.71
N SER A 35 9.74 13.21 -4.15
CA SER A 35 8.36 12.95 -3.76
C SER A 35 7.38 13.06 -4.93
N GLY A 36 6.20 12.43 -4.78
CA GLY A 36 5.08 12.51 -5.73
C GLY A 36 5.20 11.59 -6.94
N GLY A 37 6.20 10.71 -7.00
CA GLY A 37 6.33 9.69 -8.05
C GLY A 37 5.16 8.71 -8.03
N GLY A 38 4.81 8.20 -6.85
CA GLY A 38 3.67 7.33 -6.62
C GLY A 38 2.35 8.01 -6.94
N ASP A 39 2.17 9.28 -6.57
CA ASP A 39 0.92 10.02 -6.86
C ASP A 39 0.71 10.21 -8.36
N ARG A 40 1.78 10.54 -9.10
CA ARG A 40 1.71 10.65 -10.58
C ARG A 40 1.33 9.32 -11.22
N LEU A 41 1.97 8.24 -10.77
CA LEU A 41 1.71 6.91 -11.29
C LEU A 41 0.29 6.42 -10.90
N ALA A 42 -0.19 6.78 -9.71
CA ALA A 42 -1.53 6.48 -9.25
C ALA A 42 -2.57 7.16 -10.14
N ALA A 43 -2.38 8.46 -10.42
CA ALA A 43 -3.23 9.23 -11.33
C ALA A 43 -3.23 8.68 -12.76
N GLU A 44 -2.07 8.27 -13.30
CA GLU A 44 -1.95 7.72 -14.65
C GLU A 44 -2.79 6.45 -14.84
N TYR A 45 -2.90 5.62 -13.80
CA TYR A 45 -3.60 4.33 -13.87
C TYR A 45 -4.96 4.32 -13.16
N GLY A 46 -5.43 5.47 -12.65
CA GLY A 46 -6.71 5.58 -11.97
C GLY A 46 -6.78 4.76 -10.68
N VAL A 47 -5.66 4.65 -9.95
CA VAL A 47 -5.55 3.95 -8.66
C VAL A 47 -5.10 4.92 -7.58
N GLU A 48 -4.92 4.43 -6.35
CA GLU A 48 -4.47 5.22 -5.20
C GLU A 48 -3.10 4.76 -4.69
N VAL A 49 -2.37 5.65 -4.02
CA VAL A 49 -1.26 5.25 -3.15
C VAL A 49 -1.84 4.75 -1.83
N ILE A 50 -1.66 3.46 -1.57
CA ILE A 50 -2.23 2.76 -0.40
C ILE A 50 -1.25 2.61 0.75
N GLY A 51 0.01 3.00 0.56
CA GLY A 51 0.99 3.07 1.65
C GLY A 51 2.29 3.74 1.23
N ARG A 52 2.94 4.33 2.22
CA ARG A 52 4.26 4.94 2.11
C ARG A 52 5.10 4.39 3.25
N LEU A 53 6.16 3.67 2.91
CA LEU A 53 7.03 3.02 3.89
C LEU A 53 8.32 3.82 4.03
N PRO A 54 8.83 4.03 5.25
CA PRO A 54 10.08 4.77 5.45
C PRO A 54 11.29 3.94 5.02
N LEU A 55 12.38 4.64 4.70
CA LEU A 55 13.72 4.09 4.66
C LEU A 55 14.24 4.03 6.09
N ASP A 56 14.16 2.85 6.69
CA ASP A 56 14.55 2.61 8.07
C ASP A 56 15.52 1.43 8.16
N LEU A 57 16.60 1.61 8.93
CA LEU A 57 17.65 0.61 9.08
C LEU A 57 17.14 -0.64 9.80
N ASP A 58 16.27 -0.47 10.80
CA ASP A 58 15.70 -1.55 11.59
C ASP A 58 14.85 -2.47 10.72
N ILE A 59 14.09 -1.92 9.76
CA ILE A 59 13.32 -2.74 8.81
C ILE A 59 14.25 -3.73 8.11
N ARG A 60 15.38 -3.25 7.58
CA ARG A 60 16.34 -4.09 6.85
C ARG A 60 17.00 -5.10 7.78
N GLU A 61 17.63 -4.64 8.85
CA GLU A 61 18.45 -5.51 9.72
C GLU A 61 17.62 -6.59 10.41
N LYS A 62 16.44 -6.23 10.91
CA LYS A 62 15.52 -7.19 11.55
C LYS A 62 14.94 -8.18 10.54
N THR A 63 14.61 -7.75 9.33
CA THR A 63 14.12 -8.65 8.26
C THR A 63 15.21 -9.61 7.79
N ASP A 64 16.44 -9.14 7.60
CA ASP A 64 17.59 -9.96 7.21
C ASP A 64 17.96 -10.98 8.30
N ALA A 65 17.74 -10.63 9.57
CA ALA A 65 17.89 -11.54 10.71
C ALA A 65 16.72 -12.55 10.87
N GLY A 66 15.70 -12.49 10.00
CA GLY A 66 14.52 -13.35 10.08
C GLY A 66 13.53 -12.99 11.20
N ASN A 67 13.63 -11.78 11.76
CA ASN A 67 12.82 -11.29 12.87
C ASN A 67 12.18 -9.92 12.59
N PRO A 68 11.31 -9.80 11.57
CA PRO A 68 10.85 -8.53 11.00
C PRO A 68 10.19 -7.60 12.03
N VAL A 69 10.22 -6.29 11.78
CA VAL A 69 9.71 -5.24 12.69
C VAL A 69 8.28 -5.47 13.18
N VAL A 70 7.39 -5.99 12.32
CA VAL A 70 5.99 -6.29 12.68
C VAL A 70 5.85 -7.38 13.75
N ALA A 71 6.85 -8.24 13.91
CA ALA A 71 6.89 -9.30 14.91
C ALA A 71 7.76 -8.92 16.12
N SER A 72 8.90 -8.26 15.88
CA SER A 72 9.87 -7.94 16.92
C SER A 72 9.59 -6.66 17.67
N THR A 73 9.11 -5.63 16.99
CA THR A 73 8.82 -4.31 17.57
C THR A 73 7.49 -3.73 17.05
N PRO A 74 6.36 -4.39 17.33
CA PRO A 74 5.06 -4.06 16.72
C PRO A 74 4.58 -2.64 17.03
N ASP A 75 4.97 -2.07 18.17
CA ASP A 75 4.55 -0.73 18.61
C ASP A 75 5.42 0.41 18.04
N GLU A 76 6.53 0.08 17.36
CA GLU A 76 7.42 1.09 16.78
C GLU A 76 6.89 1.65 15.44
N PRO A 77 7.24 2.90 15.09
CA PRO A 77 6.76 3.54 13.87
C PRO A 77 6.94 2.72 12.57
N PRO A 78 8.08 2.01 12.35
CA PRO A 78 8.26 1.16 11.18
C PRO A 78 7.21 0.05 11.07
N ALA A 79 6.89 -0.63 12.17
CA ALA A 79 5.87 -1.67 12.19
C ALA A 79 4.46 -1.10 11.96
N GLN A 80 4.16 0.05 12.58
CA GLN A 80 2.88 0.73 12.40
C GLN A 80 2.62 1.13 10.95
N ALA A 81 3.66 1.51 10.19
CA ALA A 81 3.52 1.79 8.76
C ALA A 81 3.06 0.54 7.97
N TYR A 82 3.58 -0.65 8.28
CA TYR A 82 3.14 -1.90 7.67
C TYR A 82 1.72 -2.30 8.12
N PHE A 83 1.36 -2.13 9.39
CA PHE A 83 -0.01 -2.39 9.85
C PHE A 83 -1.03 -1.46 9.18
N GLN A 84 -0.69 -0.19 8.99
CA GLN A 84 -1.55 0.74 8.28
C GLN A 84 -1.69 0.39 6.80
N LEU A 85 -0.60 -0.05 6.15
CA LEU A 85 -0.65 -0.58 4.80
C LEU A 85 -1.54 -1.83 4.72
N ALA A 86 -1.43 -2.77 5.66
CA ALA A 86 -2.26 -3.97 5.70
C ALA A 86 -3.77 -3.62 5.78
N LYS A 87 -4.15 -2.68 6.67
CA LYS A 87 -5.52 -2.18 6.76
C LYS A 87 -6.01 -1.54 5.46
N ASN A 88 -5.14 -0.81 4.76
CA ASN A 88 -5.49 -0.20 3.48
C ASN A 88 -5.67 -1.28 2.39
N VAL A 89 -4.88 -2.35 2.41
CA VAL A 89 -5.05 -3.51 1.51
C VAL A 89 -6.38 -4.21 1.79
N GLU A 90 -6.71 -4.47 3.06
CA GLU A 90 -7.99 -5.07 3.46
C GLU A 90 -9.17 -4.25 2.91
N ARG A 91 -9.16 -2.93 3.15
CA ARG A 91 -10.17 -2.02 2.62
C ARG A 91 -10.28 -2.09 1.09
N LYS A 92 -9.16 -2.13 0.37
CA LYS A 92 -9.18 -2.23 -1.10
C LYS A 92 -9.71 -3.57 -1.61
N ILE A 93 -9.48 -4.65 -0.88
CA ILE A 93 -10.06 -5.96 -1.20
C ILE A 93 -11.58 -5.94 -1.00
N GLU A 94 -12.07 -5.32 0.08
CA GLU A 94 -13.50 -5.15 0.35
C GLU A 94 -14.19 -4.32 -0.74
N GLU A 95 -13.64 -3.14 -1.07
CA GLU A 95 -14.13 -2.26 -2.15
C GLU A 95 -14.20 -3.01 -3.50
N PHE A 96 -13.21 -3.87 -3.78
CA PHE A 96 -13.19 -4.70 -4.99
C PHE A 96 -14.21 -5.84 -4.94
N GLY A 97 -14.41 -6.45 -3.77
CA GLY A 97 -15.41 -7.51 -3.56
C GLY A 97 -16.85 -7.02 -3.73
N GLU A 98 -17.16 -5.83 -3.21
CA GLU A 98 -18.49 -5.20 -3.35
C GLU A 98 -18.80 -4.85 -4.81
N SER A 99 -17.83 -4.29 -5.53
CA SER A 99 -17.97 -3.94 -6.95
C SER A 99 -18.06 -5.18 -7.87
N ALA A 100 -17.56 -6.34 -7.44
CA ALA A 100 -17.76 -7.61 -8.13
C ALA A 100 -19.13 -8.27 -7.84
N GLN A 101 -19.78 -7.92 -6.72
CA GLN A 101 -21.07 -8.48 -6.29
C GLN A 101 -22.30 -7.76 -6.86
N SER A 102 -22.13 -6.60 -7.51
CA SER A 102 -23.23 -5.94 -8.23
C SER A 102 -23.52 -6.62 -9.58
N GLY A 103 -24.00 -7.86 -9.53
CA GLY A 103 -24.61 -8.53 -10.69
C GLY A 103 -25.95 -7.86 -11.07
N PRO A 104 -26.42 -8.00 -12.31
CA PRO A 104 -27.66 -7.34 -12.75
C PRO A 104 -28.86 -7.83 -11.93
N THR A 105 -29.69 -6.90 -11.48
CA THR A 105 -30.99 -7.22 -10.87
C THR A 105 -31.93 -7.76 -11.94
N ILE A 106 -32.07 -9.08 -12.03
CA ILE A 106 -33.08 -9.72 -12.89
C ILE A 106 -34.43 -9.57 -12.21
N THR A 107 -35.24 -8.64 -12.70
CA THR A 107 -36.67 -8.57 -12.36
C THR A 107 -37.44 -9.34 -13.41
N VAL A 108 -38.07 -10.45 -13.01
CA VAL A 108 -39.03 -11.17 -13.84
C VAL A 108 -40.39 -10.56 -13.56
N SER A 109 -40.94 -9.85 -14.54
CA SER A 109 -42.34 -9.42 -14.54
C SER A 109 -43.20 -10.59 -15.03
N GLU A 110 -44.20 -10.97 -14.24
CA GLU A 110 -45.24 -11.91 -14.65
C GLU A 110 -46.27 -11.15 -15.51
N ASP A 111 -46.48 -11.62 -16.75
CA ASP A 111 -47.56 -11.18 -17.64
C ASP A 111 -48.94 -11.69 -17.18
#